data_AF-A0A4R0XRV0-F1
#
_entry.id   AF-A0A4R0XRV0-F1
#
_cell.length_a   1.000
_cell.length_b   1.000
_cell.length_c   1.000
_cell.angle_alpha   90.00
_cell.angle_beta   90.00
_cell.angle_gamma   90.00
#
_symmetry.space_group_name_H-M   'P 1'
#
loop_
_entity.id
_entity.type
_entity.pdbx_description
1 polymer ?
#
loop_
_entity_poly.entity_id
_entity_poly.type
_entity_poly.pdbx_seq_one_letter_code
_entity_poly.pdbx_strand_id
1 'polypeptide(L)'
;MPTLKGSTISKISAKANPNGNGEITISVEVTTPGANPKTHTITKVVNAKTDNMINADLIQKDNLQKIKNSLRNLHFPSQGSTTASTIAKGINAVTGIAGKIAAIDAATNGAVTIPNGSQIAGTTIEDIILVAQPDGTILVKVVTKTTGASIEDATVSKTAHGQSDADVAQNVNNKKFEDLFKNAKLINQGNRTTSEVAKSMNKGSLADKIKAIETETGIKVPTTVNGTKITGIRITEKADGVISVEITTETLGAKTP
;
A
#
# COMPACT_ATOMS: atom_id res chain seq x y z
N MET A 1 25.44 -11.13 45.41
CA MET A 1 26.64 -10.62 44.69
C MET A 1 27.63 -11.76 44.56
N PRO A 2 28.30 -11.95 43.40
CA PRO A 2 29.32 -12.98 43.27
C PRO A 2 30.39 -12.76 44.34
N THR A 3 30.64 -13.77 45.16
CA THR A 3 31.54 -13.71 46.31
C THR A 3 32.94 -14.05 45.82
N LEU A 4 33.85 -13.07 45.81
CA LEU A 4 35.28 -13.32 45.58
C LEU A 4 35.87 -13.91 46.87
N LYS A 5 35.96 -15.24 46.96
CA LYS A 5 36.52 -15.90 48.15
C LYS A 5 37.96 -15.44 48.38
N GLY A 6 38.20 -14.81 49.54
CA GLY A 6 39.54 -14.39 49.98
C GLY A 6 40.13 -13.19 49.22
N SER A 7 39.35 -12.46 48.41
CA SER A 7 39.83 -11.27 47.70
C SER A 7 38.86 -10.10 47.86
N THR A 8 39.36 -8.88 47.81
CA THR A 8 38.56 -7.65 47.87
C THR A 8 38.74 -6.81 46.61
N ILE A 9 37.67 -6.15 46.16
CA ILE A 9 37.79 -5.12 45.12
C ILE A 9 38.33 -3.86 45.81
N SER A 10 39.54 -3.44 45.47
CA SER A 10 40.19 -2.26 46.04
C SER A 10 39.81 -0.98 45.30
N LYS A 11 39.51 -1.06 44.00
CA LYS A 11 39.17 0.09 43.17
C LYS A 11 38.33 -0.32 41.96
N ILE A 12 37.35 0.52 41.61
CA ILE A 12 36.66 0.47 40.32
C ILE A 12 36.85 1.83 39.68
N SER A 13 37.25 1.85 38.41
CA SER A 13 37.32 3.08 37.62
C SER A 13 36.85 2.82 36.20
N ALA A 14 36.14 3.79 35.63
CA ALA A 14 35.78 3.81 34.22
C ALA A 14 36.42 5.05 33.57
N LYS A 15 36.98 4.88 32.38
CA LYS A 15 37.54 5.98 31.59
C LYS A 15 37.10 5.84 30.14
N ALA A 16 36.54 6.91 29.59
CA ALA A 16 36.29 6.99 28.15
C ALA A 16 37.61 6.99 27.39
N ASN A 17 37.66 6.27 26.26
CA ASN A 17 38.79 6.33 25.35
C ASN A 17 38.90 7.76 24.79
N PRO A 18 40.08 8.41 24.89
CA PRO A 18 40.26 9.79 24.41
C PRO A 18 40.00 9.95 22.90
N ASN A 19 40.00 8.87 22.13
CA ASN A 19 39.78 8.91 20.68
C ASN A 19 38.30 9.11 20.30
N GLY A 20 37.37 9.18 21.26
CA GLY A 20 35.96 9.49 21.01
C GLY A 20 35.19 8.40 20.24
N ASN A 21 35.74 7.19 20.14
CA ASN A 21 35.17 6.05 19.41
C ASN A 21 34.07 5.30 20.18
N GLY A 22 33.63 5.82 21.33
CA GLY A 22 32.59 5.21 22.16
C GLY A 22 33.10 4.10 23.08
N GLU A 23 34.40 3.81 23.12
CA GLU A 23 34.96 2.83 24.05
C GLU A 23 35.06 3.39 25.46
N ILE A 24 34.61 2.61 26.44
CA ILE A 24 34.81 2.87 27.85
C ILE A 24 35.61 1.70 28.43
N THR A 25 36.76 1.99 29.00
CA THR A 25 37.54 0.98 29.72
C THR A 25 37.12 0.97 31.18
N ILE A 26 36.56 -0.14 31.62
CA ILE A 26 36.27 -0.43 33.03
C ILE A 26 37.44 -1.21 33.59
N SER A 27 38.05 -0.70 34.65
CA SER A 27 39.14 -1.38 35.37
C SER A 27 38.67 -1.71 36.78
N VAL A 28 38.80 -2.97 37.16
CA VAL A 28 38.53 -3.48 38.50
C VAL A 28 39.84 -3.97 39.08
N GLU A 29 40.28 -3.32 40.15
CA GLU A 29 41.45 -3.73 40.89
C GLU A 29 41.01 -4.69 42.01
N VAL A 30 41.61 -5.88 42.02
CA VAL A 30 41.34 -6.93 43.00
C VAL A 30 42.61 -7.18 43.80
N THR A 31 42.47 -7.16 45.12
CA THR A 31 43.54 -7.42 46.07
C THR A 31 43.30 -8.76 46.77
N THR A 32 44.31 -9.63 46.77
CA THR A 32 44.27 -10.94 47.43
C THR A 32 45.38 -11.01 48.48
N PRO A 33 45.07 -11.04 49.78
CA PRO A 33 46.09 -11.18 50.82
C PRO A 33 46.94 -12.44 50.61
N GLY A 34 48.27 -12.28 50.60
CA GLY A 34 49.24 -13.37 50.43
C GLY A 34 49.56 -13.76 48.98
N ALA A 35 48.91 -13.18 47.97
CA ALA A 35 49.25 -13.40 46.55
C ALA A 35 50.47 -12.58 46.09
N ASN A 36 51.18 -13.05 45.06
CA ASN A 36 52.23 -12.29 44.37
C ASN A 36 52.00 -12.33 42.83
N PRO A 37 51.63 -11.21 42.18
CA PRO A 37 51.43 -9.89 42.79
C PRO A 37 50.18 -9.85 43.69
N LYS A 38 50.23 -9.01 44.73
CA LYS A 38 49.13 -8.83 45.71
C LYS A 38 47.87 -8.24 45.07
N THR A 39 48.06 -7.49 43.98
CA THR A 39 47.02 -6.74 43.29
C THR A 39 47.00 -7.14 41.82
N HIS A 40 45.80 -7.37 41.29
CA HIS A 40 45.56 -7.63 39.88
C HIS A 40 44.51 -6.65 39.35
N THR A 41 44.75 -6.10 38.15
CA THR A 41 43.77 -5.27 37.45
C THR A 41 43.09 -6.09 36.37
N ILE A 42 41.78 -6.22 36.46
CA ILE A 42 40.93 -6.80 35.41
C ILE A 42 40.37 -5.62 34.61
N THR A 43 40.68 -5.58 33.32
CA THR A 43 40.15 -4.57 32.41
C THR A 43 39.10 -5.16 31.49
N LYS A 44 38.03 -4.41 31.26
CA LYS A 44 37.02 -4.72 30.26
C LYS A 44 36.71 -3.46 29.46
N VAL A 45 36.87 -3.55 28.15
CA VAL A 45 36.37 -2.53 27.24
C VAL A 45 34.90 -2.82 26.94
N VAL A 46 34.07 -1.79 27.07
CA VAL A 46 32.68 -1.80 26.64
C VAL A 46 32.48 -0.73 25.57
N ASN A 47 31.64 -1.03 24.58
CA ASN A 47 31.32 -0.12 23.50
C ASN A 47 30.00 0.59 23.81
N ALA A 48 30.05 1.91 23.92
CA ALA A 48 28.90 2.80 23.98
C ALA A 48 28.71 3.49 22.63
N LYS A 49 27.51 4.04 22.39
CA LYS A 49 27.28 4.92 21.25
C LYS A 49 28.04 6.22 21.46
N THR A 50 28.62 6.74 20.38
CA THR A 50 29.22 8.09 20.40
C THR A 50 28.14 9.16 20.44
N ASP A 51 28.49 10.37 20.88
CA ASP A 51 27.56 11.52 20.87
C ASP A 51 27.04 11.81 19.45
N ASN A 52 27.90 11.65 18.43
CA ASN A 52 27.51 11.79 17.03
C ASN A 52 26.47 10.74 16.62
N MET A 53 26.64 9.47 17.03
CA MET A 53 25.64 8.43 16.78
C MET A 53 24.33 8.69 17.51
N ILE A 54 24.38 9.18 18.75
CA ILE A 54 23.19 9.55 19.52
C ILE A 54 22.43 10.68 18.82
N ASN A 55 23.13 11.72 18.36
CA ASN A 55 22.52 12.83 17.64
C ASN A 55 21.91 12.38 16.30
N ALA A 56 22.62 11.52 15.54
CA ALA A 56 22.10 10.96 14.29
C ALA A 56 20.86 10.08 14.53
N ASP A 57 20.85 9.26 15.58
CA ASP A 57 19.68 8.46 15.97
C ASP A 57 18.47 9.34 16.33
N LEU A 58 18.68 10.46 17.03
CA LEU A 58 17.62 11.40 17.40
C LEU A 58 17.04 12.09 16.15
N ILE A 59 17.90 12.54 15.24
CA ILE A 59 17.49 13.12 13.95
C ILE A 59 16.69 12.12 13.14
N GLN A 60 17.20 10.88 13.00
CA GLN A 60 16.52 9.82 12.28
C GLN A 60 15.13 9.57 12.89
N LYS A 61 15.03 9.42 14.21
CA LYS A 61 13.76 9.16 14.90
C LYS A 61 12.71 10.24 14.62
N ASP A 62 13.10 11.52 14.69
CA ASP A 62 12.20 12.65 14.39
C ASP A 62 11.75 12.65 12.91
N ASN A 63 12.69 12.44 11.99
CA ASN A 63 12.40 12.41 10.56
C ASN A 63 11.50 11.24 10.16
N LEU A 64 11.73 10.03 10.71
CA LEU A 64 10.84 8.88 10.50
C LEU A 64 9.42 9.16 11.01
N GLN A 65 9.29 9.87 12.14
CA GLN A 65 7.98 10.25 12.68
C GLN A 65 7.28 11.29 11.81
N LYS A 66 8.01 12.27 11.25
CA LYS A 66 7.48 13.23 10.27
C LYS A 66 6.95 12.52 9.03
N ILE A 67 7.74 11.62 8.43
CA ILE A 67 7.32 10.81 7.28
C ILE A 67 6.06 10.00 7.63
N LYS A 68 6.05 9.34 8.80
CA LYS A 68 4.88 8.56 9.26
C LYS A 68 3.62 9.43 9.40
N ASN A 69 3.78 10.67 9.85
CA ASN A 69 2.67 11.63 9.96
C ASN A 69 2.17 12.09 8.58
N SER A 70 3.08 12.36 7.64
CA SER A 70 2.74 12.71 6.25
C SER A 70 1.96 11.62 5.52
N LEU A 71 2.21 10.35 5.86
CA LEU A 71 1.49 9.20 5.30
C LEU A 71 0.17 8.88 6.02
N ARG A 72 -0.20 9.59 7.10
CA ARG A 72 -1.32 9.21 7.96
C ARG A 72 -2.65 9.13 7.21
N ASN A 73 -2.91 10.10 6.34
CA ASN A 73 -4.16 10.25 5.58
C ASN A 73 -4.02 9.73 4.15
N LEU A 74 -2.98 8.95 3.88
CA LEU A 74 -2.73 8.40 2.56
C LEU A 74 -3.90 7.51 2.12
N HIS A 75 -4.55 7.93 1.04
CA HIS A 75 -5.62 7.20 0.38
C HIS A 75 -5.54 7.49 -1.13
N PHE A 76 -5.81 6.48 -1.94
CA PHE A 76 -5.93 6.62 -3.39
C PHE A 76 -7.43 6.68 -3.73
N PRO A 77 -8.01 7.89 -3.88
CA PRO A 77 -9.44 8.05 -4.14
C PRO A 77 -9.88 7.35 -5.42
N SER A 78 -11.21 7.17 -5.58
CA SER A 78 -11.86 6.46 -6.69
C SER A 78 -11.07 6.59 -7.99
N GLN A 79 -10.49 5.45 -8.42
CA GLN A 79 -9.39 5.43 -9.37
C GLN A 79 -9.88 5.49 -10.83
N GLY A 80 -11.19 5.70 -11.02
CA GLY A 80 -11.86 5.60 -12.31
C GLY A 80 -11.62 4.22 -12.92
N SER A 81 -11.03 4.20 -14.12
CA SER A 81 -10.61 2.96 -14.80
C SER A 81 -9.18 2.51 -14.48
N THR A 82 -8.47 3.22 -13.58
CA THR A 82 -7.08 2.92 -13.24
C THR A 82 -7.04 1.93 -12.08
N THR A 83 -6.24 0.89 -12.21
CA THR A 83 -6.13 -0.14 -11.17
C THR A 83 -5.09 0.25 -10.10
N ALA A 84 -5.16 -0.33 -8.91
CA ALA A 84 -4.14 -0.15 -7.87
C ALA A 84 -2.75 -0.59 -8.38
N SER A 85 -2.70 -1.69 -9.14
CA SER A 85 -1.47 -2.16 -9.80
C SER A 85 -0.92 -1.16 -10.81
N THR A 86 -1.78 -0.54 -11.63
CA THR A 86 -1.36 0.49 -12.58
C THR A 86 -0.79 1.71 -11.87
N ILE A 87 -1.41 2.16 -10.77
CA ILE A 87 -0.91 3.28 -9.97
C ILE A 87 0.47 2.96 -9.38
N ALA A 88 0.62 1.80 -8.72
CA ALA A 88 1.89 1.41 -8.12
C ALA A 88 3.01 1.27 -9.16
N LYS A 89 2.73 0.63 -10.32
CA LYS A 89 3.68 0.51 -11.42
C LYS A 89 4.05 1.87 -12.00
N GLY A 90 3.06 2.74 -12.23
CA GLY A 90 3.27 4.08 -12.76
C GLY A 90 4.21 4.89 -11.88
N ILE A 91 3.95 4.93 -10.57
CA ILE A 91 4.79 5.66 -9.61
C ILE A 91 6.19 5.03 -9.47
N ASN A 92 6.30 3.70 -9.42
CA ASN A 92 7.60 3.03 -9.34
C ASN A 92 8.48 3.27 -10.57
N ALA A 93 7.88 3.48 -11.75
CA ALA A 93 8.60 3.80 -12.98
C ALA A 93 9.09 5.25 -13.04
N VAL A 94 8.60 6.14 -12.18
CA VAL A 94 9.05 7.53 -12.12
C VAL A 94 10.48 7.59 -11.57
N THR A 95 11.37 8.25 -12.31
CA THR A 95 12.75 8.48 -11.90
C THR A 95 12.84 9.66 -10.94
N GLY A 96 13.62 9.50 -9.86
CA GLY A 96 13.89 10.56 -8.89
C GLY A 96 12.80 10.71 -7.83
N ILE A 97 13.23 11.04 -6.61
CA ILE A 97 12.36 11.10 -5.42
C ILE A 97 11.32 12.20 -5.53
N ALA A 98 11.70 13.38 -5.99
CA ALA A 98 10.76 14.50 -6.18
C ALA A 98 9.64 14.13 -7.17
N GLY A 99 9.98 13.42 -8.26
CA GLY A 99 8.99 12.94 -9.23
C GLY A 99 8.05 11.91 -8.61
N LYS A 100 8.56 10.95 -7.84
CA LYS A 100 7.74 9.96 -7.13
C LYS A 100 6.80 10.61 -6.13
N ILE A 101 7.27 11.62 -5.36
CA ILE A 101 6.44 12.38 -4.42
C ILE A 101 5.32 13.10 -5.17
N ALA A 102 5.62 13.80 -6.26
CA ALA A 102 4.60 14.49 -7.07
C ALA A 102 3.57 13.51 -7.67
N ALA A 103 4.01 12.34 -8.12
CA ALA A 103 3.11 11.32 -8.66
C ALA A 103 2.20 10.72 -7.57
N ILE A 104 2.71 10.52 -6.35
CA ILE A 104 1.89 10.14 -5.19
C ILE A 104 0.90 11.24 -4.84
N ASP A 105 1.34 12.50 -4.79
CA ASP A 105 0.48 13.65 -4.47
C ASP A 105 -0.69 13.75 -5.47
N ALA A 106 -0.40 13.67 -6.77
CA ALA A 106 -1.41 13.64 -7.82
C ALA A 106 -2.37 12.44 -7.68
N ALA A 107 -1.85 11.24 -7.44
CA ALA A 107 -2.67 10.03 -7.29
C ALA A 107 -3.52 10.00 -6.01
N THR A 108 -3.23 10.89 -5.05
CA THR A 108 -3.90 10.98 -3.76
C THR A 108 -4.70 12.27 -3.61
N ASN A 109 -4.86 13.04 -4.70
CA ASN A 109 -5.52 14.34 -4.73
C ASN A 109 -4.99 15.34 -3.69
N GLY A 110 -3.67 15.41 -3.50
CA GLY A 110 -3.05 16.35 -2.57
C GLY A 110 -3.03 15.89 -1.11
N ALA A 111 -3.44 14.65 -0.82
CA ALA A 111 -3.56 14.17 0.57
C ALA A 111 -2.20 13.88 1.24
N VAL A 112 -1.11 13.92 0.49
CA VAL A 112 0.22 13.49 0.94
C VAL A 112 1.18 14.67 0.96
N THR A 113 1.57 15.07 2.16
CA THR A 113 2.62 16.07 2.40
C THR A 113 3.91 15.38 2.82
N ILE A 114 4.43 14.44 2.01
CA ILE A 114 5.83 14.01 2.19
C ILE A 114 6.68 15.27 2.00
N PRO A 115 7.62 15.60 2.91
CA PRO A 115 8.45 16.78 2.78
C PRO A 115 9.05 16.83 1.37
N ASN A 116 8.77 17.92 0.64
CA ASN A 116 9.22 18.09 -0.73
C ASN A 116 10.75 18.13 -0.78
N GLY A 117 11.36 17.02 -1.17
CA GLY A 117 12.81 16.93 -1.33
C GLY A 117 13.33 15.50 -1.14
N SER A 118 14.53 15.27 -1.65
CA SER A 118 15.30 14.04 -1.37
C SER A 118 15.92 14.04 0.03
N GLN A 119 15.78 15.12 0.81
CA GLN A 119 16.39 15.25 2.13
C GLN A 119 15.47 15.93 3.14
N ILE A 120 15.52 15.42 4.37
CA ILE A 120 14.90 15.99 5.57
C ILE A 120 16.01 16.07 6.61
N ALA A 121 16.53 17.27 6.87
CA ALA A 121 17.50 17.59 7.93
C ALA A 121 18.40 16.41 8.36
N GLY A 122 19.46 16.12 7.60
CA GLY A 122 20.42 15.04 7.92
C GLY A 122 19.99 13.61 7.53
N THR A 123 18.75 13.41 7.11
CA THR A 123 18.23 12.17 6.53
C THR A 123 17.97 12.34 5.04
N THR A 124 18.42 11.40 4.21
CA THR A 124 18.11 11.33 2.79
C THR A 124 16.98 10.33 2.56
N ILE A 125 16.01 10.66 1.71
CA ILE A 125 15.06 9.69 1.16
C ILE A 125 15.75 9.05 -0.05
N GLU A 126 16.05 7.76 0.05
CA GLU A 126 16.76 7.02 -1.00
C GLU A 126 15.80 6.45 -2.04
N ASP A 127 14.62 6.02 -1.61
CA ASP A 127 13.58 5.52 -2.52
C ASP A 127 12.17 5.62 -1.94
N ILE A 128 11.19 5.59 -2.84
CA ILE A 128 9.79 5.38 -2.52
C ILE A 128 9.27 4.23 -3.38
N ILE A 129 8.78 3.18 -2.72
CA ILE A 129 8.37 1.93 -3.37
C ILE A 129 6.90 1.68 -3.05
N LEU A 130 6.11 1.45 -4.10
CA LEU A 130 4.69 1.09 -3.99
C LEU A 130 4.49 -0.37 -4.35
N VAL A 131 3.77 -1.10 -3.51
CA VAL A 131 3.41 -2.50 -3.76
C VAL A 131 1.90 -2.63 -3.69
N ALA A 132 1.25 -2.78 -4.85
CA ALA A 132 -0.17 -3.08 -4.92
C ALA A 132 -0.44 -4.55 -4.57
N GLN A 133 -1.51 -4.78 -3.84
CA GLN A 133 -2.04 -6.10 -3.51
C GLN A 133 -3.30 -6.39 -4.32
N PRO A 134 -3.65 -7.67 -4.52
CA PRO A 134 -4.85 -8.06 -5.27
C PRO A 134 -6.16 -7.48 -4.71
N ASP A 135 -6.20 -7.19 -3.42
CA ASP A 135 -7.39 -6.67 -2.73
C ASP A 135 -7.59 -5.15 -2.86
N GLY A 136 -6.76 -4.47 -3.67
CA GLY A 136 -6.79 -3.02 -3.88
C GLY A 136 -5.99 -2.22 -2.85
N THR A 137 -5.33 -2.87 -1.89
CA THR A 137 -4.41 -2.17 -0.98
C THR A 137 -3.10 -1.83 -1.68
N ILE A 138 -2.52 -0.70 -1.32
CA ILE A 138 -1.20 -0.26 -1.79
C ILE A 138 -0.32 -0.03 -0.56
N LEU A 139 0.75 -0.80 -0.43
CA LEU A 139 1.79 -0.59 0.57
C LEU A 139 2.80 0.42 0.03
N VAL A 140 2.88 1.58 0.67
CA VAL A 140 3.90 2.60 0.38
C VAL A 140 5.04 2.44 1.37
N LYS A 141 6.25 2.29 0.85
CA LYS A 141 7.50 2.23 1.62
C LYS A 141 8.37 3.41 1.26
N VAL A 142 8.81 4.16 2.27
CA VAL A 142 9.79 5.25 2.12
C VAL A 142 11.09 4.76 2.75
N VAL A 143 12.10 4.59 1.91
CA VAL A 143 13.44 4.16 2.30
C VAL A 143 14.27 5.41 2.56
N THR A 144 14.95 5.43 3.70
CA THR A 144 15.70 6.59 4.18
C THR A 144 17.06 6.19 4.71
N LYS A 145 18.02 7.10 4.59
CA LYS A 145 19.37 6.96 5.12
C LYS A 145 19.75 8.15 6.00
N THR A 146 20.20 7.88 7.22
CA THR A 146 20.77 8.89 8.13
C THR A 146 22.21 8.49 8.45
N THR A 147 23.17 9.17 7.82
CA THR A 147 24.59 8.88 8.04
C THR A 147 24.98 9.05 9.49
N GLY A 148 25.72 8.08 10.03
CA GLY A 148 26.18 8.07 11.41
C GLY A 148 25.15 7.60 12.44
N ALA A 149 23.92 7.28 12.04
CA ALA A 149 22.96 6.61 12.92
C ALA A 149 23.41 5.17 13.21
N SER A 150 22.94 4.60 14.32
CA SER A 150 23.22 3.22 14.71
C SER A 150 22.73 2.21 13.68
N ILE A 151 21.65 2.57 12.99
CA ILE A 151 21.14 1.88 11.80
C ILE A 151 20.97 2.98 10.78
N GLU A 152 21.87 3.07 9.79
CA GLU A 152 21.81 4.15 8.82
C GLU A 152 20.55 4.07 7.95
N ASP A 153 20.19 2.85 7.53
CA ASP A 153 19.06 2.61 6.63
C ASP A 153 17.79 2.25 7.39
N ALA A 154 16.73 3.04 7.19
CA ALA A 154 15.44 2.82 7.81
C ALA A 154 14.32 2.90 6.78
N THR A 155 13.21 2.21 7.04
CA THR A 155 12.03 2.22 6.19
C THR A 155 10.80 2.59 7.01
N VAL A 156 10.03 3.58 6.52
CA VAL A 156 8.67 3.85 7.00
C VAL A 156 7.70 3.27 6.00
N SER A 157 6.72 2.50 6.48
CA SER A 157 5.68 1.93 5.62
C SER A 157 4.28 2.28 6.08
N LYS A 158 3.37 2.47 5.12
CA LYS A 158 1.94 2.66 5.37
C LYS A 158 1.13 1.97 4.28
N THR A 159 0.06 1.29 4.70
CA THR A 159 -0.95 0.77 3.79
C THR A 159 -1.98 1.85 3.52
N ALA A 160 -2.28 2.05 2.23
CA ALA A 160 -3.38 2.84 1.74
C ALA A 160 -4.38 1.93 1.03
N HIS A 161 -5.64 2.35 0.99
CA HIS A 161 -6.69 1.63 0.27
C HIS A 161 -6.98 2.35 -1.04
N GLY A 162 -7.14 1.56 -2.11
CA GLY A 162 -7.74 1.95 -3.38
C GLY A 162 -8.87 0.97 -3.74
N GLN A 163 -9.34 1.03 -4.98
CA GLN A 163 -10.24 -0.02 -5.50
C GLN A 163 -9.39 -1.23 -5.91
N SER A 164 -9.94 -2.45 -5.79
CA SER A 164 -9.24 -3.62 -6.31
C SER A 164 -9.21 -3.57 -7.83
N ASP A 165 -8.16 -4.16 -8.42
CA ASP A 165 -8.05 -4.27 -9.88
C ASP A 165 -9.29 -4.96 -10.48
N ALA A 166 -9.86 -5.93 -9.75
CA ALA A 166 -11.08 -6.64 -10.14
C ALA A 166 -12.34 -5.76 -10.09
N ASP A 167 -12.50 -4.93 -9.05
CA ASP A 167 -13.63 -3.98 -8.96
C ASP A 167 -13.56 -2.93 -10.08
N VAL A 168 -12.35 -2.42 -10.37
CA VAL A 168 -12.13 -1.47 -11.48
C VAL A 168 -12.46 -2.12 -12.81
N ALA A 169 -11.98 -3.36 -13.04
CA ALA A 169 -12.28 -4.11 -14.26
C ALA A 169 -13.79 -4.35 -14.42
N GLN A 170 -14.47 -4.74 -13.34
CA GLN A 170 -15.92 -4.92 -13.31
C GLN A 170 -16.65 -3.65 -13.72
N ASN A 171 -16.31 -2.50 -13.13
CA ASN A 171 -16.94 -1.21 -13.47
C ASN A 171 -16.74 -0.83 -14.94
N VAL A 172 -15.53 -1.01 -15.47
CA VAL A 172 -15.22 -0.75 -16.89
C VAL A 172 -16.04 -1.67 -17.79
N ASN A 173 -16.17 -2.95 -17.44
CA ASN A 173 -16.93 -3.92 -18.22
C ASN A 173 -18.44 -3.70 -18.11
N ASN A 174 -18.97 -3.35 -16.93
CA ASN A 174 -20.37 -2.94 -16.73
C ASN A 174 -20.70 -1.73 -17.60
N LYS A 175 -19.82 -0.73 -17.67
CA LYS A 175 -19.98 0.43 -18.57
C LYS A 175 -20.06 0.02 -20.04
N LYS A 176 -19.29 -0.98 -20.47
CA LYS A 176 -19.37 -1.53 -21.84
C LYS A 176 -20.71 -2.20 -22.10
N PHE A 177 -21.26 -2.94 -21.13
CA PHE A 177 -22.60 -3.51 -21.26
C PHE A 177 -23.65 -2.40 -21.38
N GLU A 178 -23.61 -1.35 -20.55
CA GLU A 178 -24.51 -0.20 -20.68
C GLU A 178 -24.43 0.46 -22.07
N ASP A 179 -23.21 0.63 -22.61
CA ASP A 179 -23.01 1.26 -23.91
C ASP A 179 -23.60 0.45 -25.06
N LEU A 180 -23.74 -0.88 -24.95
CA LEU A 180 -24.46 -1.70 -25.92
C LEU A 180 -25.93 -1.28 -26.04
N PHE A 181 -26.54 -0.81 -24.95
CA PHE A 181 -27.95 -0.48 -24.89
C PHE A 181 -28.26 1.02 -25.00
N LYS A 182 -27.24 1.89 -25.02
CA LYS A 182 -27.41 3.35 -24.97
C LYS A 182 -28.35 3.94 -26.03
N ASN A 183 -28.47 3.28 -27.19
CA ASN A 183 -29.36 3.66 -28.28
C ASN A 183 -30.26 2.50 -28.73
N ALA A 184 -30.48 1.51 -27.87
CA ALA A 184 -31.29 0.34 -28.18
C ALA A 184 -32.72 0.75 -28.53
N LYS A 185 -33.27 0.12 -29.57
CA LYS A 185 -34.68 0.22 -29.94
C LYS A 185 -35.20 -1.17 -30.24
N LEU A 186 -36.49 -1.37 -30.01
CA LEU A 186 -37.16 -2.57 -30.50
C LEU A 186 -37.25 -2.47 -32.02
N ILE A 187 -36.75 -3.50 -32.71
CA ILE A 187 -36.84 -3.62 -34.17
C ILE A 187 -37.92 -4.61 -34.59
N ASN A 188 -38.33 -5.51 -33.68
CA ASN A 188 -39.28 -6.58 -33.96
C ASN A 188 -40.57 -6.51 -33.11
N GLN A 189 -40.91 -5.37 -32.52
CA GLN A 189 -42.11 -5.24 -31.67
C GLN A 189 -43.42 -5.65 -32.38
N GLY A 190 -43.63 -5.17 -33.61
CA GLY A 190 -44.88 -5.39 -34.36
C GLY A 190 -46.10 -4.85 -33.59
N ASN A 191 -47.15 -5.65 -33.50
CA ASN A 191 -48.39 -5.30 -32.79
C ASN A 191 -48.36 -5.65 -31.28
N ARG A 192 -47.21 -6.10 -30.74
CA ARG A 192 -47.08 -6.49 -29.33
C ARG A 192 -46.91 -5.28 -28.44
N THR A 193 -47.52 -5.33 -27.26
CA THR A 193 -47.26 -4.38 -26.18
C THR A 193 -45.84 -4.55 -25.65
N THR A 194 -45.29 -3.48 -25.05
CA THR A 194 -43.99 -3.51 -24.35
C THR A 194 -43.96 -4.57 -23.24
N SER A 195 -45.09 -4.77 -22.57
CA SER A 195 -45.27 -5.85 -21.58
C SER A 195 -45.11 -7.24 -22.18
N GLU A 196 -45.73 -7.51 -23.33
CA GLU A 196 -45.62 -8.80 -24.02
C GLU A 196 -44.20 -9.06 -24.51
N VAL A 197 -43.54 -8.04 -25.05
CA VAL A 197 -42.13 -8.10 -25.44
C VAL A 197 -41.26 -8.41 -24.23
N ALA A 198 -41.36 -7.64 -23.14
CA ALA A 198 -40.59 -7.86 -21.91
C ALA A 198 -40.84 -9.26 -21.30
N LYS A 199 -42.10 -9.73 -21.30
CA LYS A 199 -42.43 -11.10 -20.86
C LYS A 199 -41.78 -12.15 -21.75
N SER A 200 -41.77 -11.95 -23.07
CA SER A 200 -41.13 -12.89 -24.00
C SER A 200 -39.62 -12.97 -23.82
N MET A 201 -38.96 -11.82 -23.63
CA MET A 201 -37.50 -11.73 -23.42
C MET A 201 -37.04 -12.28 -22.07
N ASN A 202 -37.95 -12.43 -21.10
CA ASN A 202 -37.65 -13.03 -19.79
C ASN A 202 -37.80 -14.56 -19.73
N LYS A 203 -38.28 -15.20 -20.80
CA LYS A 203 -38.51 -16.65 -20.80
C LYS A 203 -37.21 -17.43 -20.95
N GLY A 204 -37.18 -18.61 -20.34
CA GLY A 204 -36.10 -19.59 -20.51
C GLY A 204 -34.84 -19.29 -19.71
N SER A 205 -33.76 -19.91 -20.15
CA SER A 205 -32.41 -19.79 -19.58
C SER A 205 -31.79 -18.42 -19.89
N LEU A 206 -30.65 -18.11 -19.26
CA LEU A 206 -29.87 -16.92 -19.59
C LEU A 206 -29.52 -16.83 -21.08
N ALA A 207 -29.18 -17.96 -21.72
CA ALA A 207 -28.88 -18.01 -23.15
C ALA A 207 -30.12 -17.66 -24.00
N ASP A 208 -31.30 -18.13 -23.59
CA ASP A 208 -32.56 -17.79 -24.27
C ASP A 208 -32.87 -16.30 -24.16
N LYS A 209 -32.65 -15.71 -22.99
CA LYS A 209 -32.83 -14.26 -22.78
C LYS A 209 -31.88 -13.42 -23.65
N ILE A 210 -30.60 -13.82 -23.75
CA ILE A 210 -29.62 -13.16 -24.63
C ILE A 210 -30.07 -13.23 -26.09
N LYS A 211 -30.49 -14.41 -26.55
CA LYS A 211 -30.99 -14.60 -27.92
C LYS A 211 -32.26 -13.80 -28.19
N ALA A 212 -33.15 -13.67 -27.20
CA ALA A 212 -34.33 -12.84 -27.30
C ALA A 212 -33.98 -11.35 -27.40
N ILE A 213 -32.98 -10.85 -26.66
CA ILE A 213 -32.48 -9.48 -26.82
C ILE A 213 -31.98 -9.24 -28.24
N GLU A 214 -31.15 -10.13 -28.78
CA GLU A 214 -30.66 -10.01 -30.16
C GLU A 214 -31.81 -10.01 -31.16
N THR A 215 -32.80 -10.88 -30.97
CA THR A 215 -33.98 -10.95 -31.84
C THR A 215 -34.80 -9.66 -31.78
N GLU A 216 -35.07 -9.13 -30.58
CA GLU A 216 -35.98 -7.99 -30.41
C GLU A 216 -35.33 -6.63 -30.72
N THR A 217 -34.01 -6.53 -30.57
CA THR A 217 -33.28 -5.24 -30.64
C THR A 217 -32.16 -5.21 -31.69
N GLY A 218 -31.75 -6.36 -32.22
CA GLY A 218 -30.55 -6.51 -33.06
C GLY A 218 -29.23 -6.46 -32.28
N ILE A 219 -29.26 -6.30 -30.95
CA ILE A 219 -28.05 -6.17 -30.12
C ILE A 219 -27.50 -7.55 -29.77
N LYS A 220 -26.27 -7.80 -30.20
CA LYS A 220 -25.50 -8.99 -29.81
C LYS A 220 -24.89 -8.78 -28.43
N VAL A 221 -25.52 -9.36 -27.41
CA VAL A 221 -25.02 -9.30 -26.03
C VAL A 221 -23.93 -10.37 -25.83
N PRO A 222 -22.67 -9.99 -25.55
CA PRO A 222 -21.63 -10.97 -25.26
C PRO A 222 -21.89 -11.61 -23.89
N THR A 223 -21.62 -12.91 -23.75
CA THR A 223 -21.75 -13.62 -22.46
C THR A 223 -20.61 -13.30 -21.50
N THR A 224 -19.50 -12.76 -22.00
CA THR A 224 -18.33 -12.37 -21.23
C THR A 224 -17.63 -11.19 -21.90
N VAL A 225 -17.17 -10.23 -21.11
CA VAL A 225 -16.35 -9.10 -21.54
C VAL A 225 -15.12 -9.04 -20.64
N ASN A 226 -13.93 -9.24 -21.20
CA ASN A 226 -12.66 -9.13 -20.48
C ASN A 226 -12.63 -9.88 -19.12
N GLY A 227 -13.18 -11.09 -19.06
CA GLY A 227 -13.23 -11.92 -17.84
C GLY A 227 -14.42 -11.64 -16.91
N THR A 228 -15.22 -10.59 -17.16
CA THR A 228 -16.50 -10.36 -16.48
C THR A 228 -17.60 -11.12 -17.20
N LYS A 229 -18.28 -12.02 -16.50
CA LYS A 229 -19.33 -12.90 -17.04
C LYS A 229 -20.71 -12.36 -16.69
N ILE A 230 -21.68 -12.50 -17.60
CA ILE A 230 -23.09 -12.31 -17.26
C ILE A 230 -23.61 -13.53 -16.50
N THR A 231 -24.19 -13.30 -15.32
CA THR A 231 -24.80 -14.34 -14.48
C THR A 231 -26.32 -14.24 -14.44
N GLY A 232 -26.88 -13.08 -14.78
CA GLY A 232 -28.32 -12.86 -14.77
C GLY A 232 -28.74 -11.76 -15.74
N ILE A 233 -29.95 -11.91 -16.28
CA ILE A 233 -30.64 -10.86 -17.03
C ILE A 233 -32.08 -10.81 -16.55
N ARG A 234 -32.55 -9.61 -16.23
CA ARG A 234 -33.94 -9.30 -15.91
C ARG A 234 -34.42 -8.16 -16.80
N ILE A 235 -35.51 -8.41 -17.50
CA ILE A 235 -36.17 -7.41 -18.35
C ILE A 235 -37.40 -6.90 -17.60
N THR A 236 -37.61 -5.59 -17.53
CA THR A 236 -38.82 -5.03 -16.94
C THR A 236 -39.39 -3.95 -17.83
N GLU A 237 -40.72 -3.86 -17.87
CA GLU A 237 -41.40 -2.74 -18.49
C GLU A 237 -41.57 -1.62 -17.46
N LYS A 238 -41.36 -0.38 -17.90
CA LYS A 238 -41.70 0.83 -17.18
C LYS A 238 -43.00 1.43 -17.73
N ALA A 239 -43.69 2.21 -16.90
CA ALA A 239 -45.00 2.78 -17.21
C ALA A 239 -45.00 3.75 -18.42
N ASP A 240 -43.84 4.23 -18.82
CA ASP A 240 -43.60 5.11 -19.97
C ASP A 240 -43.34 4.35 -21.29
N GLY A 241 -43.52 3.03 -21.30
CA GLY A 241 -43.25 2.18 -22.46
C GLY A 241 -41.76 1.89 -22.67
N VAL A 242 -40.88 2.26 -21.73
CA VAL A 242 -39.46 1.90 -21.77
C VAL A 242 -39.27 0.47 -21.25
N ILE A 243 -38.50 -0.33 -21.98
CA ILE A 243 -38.02 -1.62 -21.48
C ILE A 243 -36.67 -1.42 -20.81
N SER A 244 -36.58 -1.76 -19.53
CA SER A 244 -35.35 -1.78 -18.75
C SER A 244 -34.70 -3.16 -18.86
N VAL A 245 -33.39 -3.18 -19.09
CA VAL A 245 -32.55 -4.39 -19.07
C VAL A 245 -31.60 -4.28 -17.89
N GLU A 246 -31.79 -5.15 -16.90
CA GLU A 246 -30.90 -5.30 -15.76
C GLU A 246 -30.00 -6.52 -16.01
N ILE A 247 -28.69 -6.30 -16.04
CA ILE A 247 -27.68 -7.34 -16.25
C ILE A 247 -26.92 -7.52 -14.95
N THR A 248 -26.91 -8.73 -14.42
CA THR A 248 -26.06 -9.12 -13.29
C THR A 248 -24.77 -9.70 -13.83
N THR A 249 -23.65 -9.19 -13.35
CA THR A 249 -22.31 -9.61 -13.78
C THR A 249 -21.48 -10.14 -12.61
N GLU A 250 -20.46 -10.92 -12.94
CA GLU A 250 -19.48 -11.46 -12.00
C GLU A 250 -18.08 -11.31 -12.58
N THR A 251 -17.18 -10.68 -11.82
CA THR A 251 -15.75 -10.64 -12.12
C THR A 251 -15.01 -11.32 -10.97
N LEU A 252 -14.18 -12.32 -11.29
CA LEU A 252 -13.44 -13.06 -10.26
C LEU A 252 -12.57 -12.10 -9.44
N GLY A 253 -12.77 -12.10 -8.12
CA GLY A 253 -12.01 -11.27 -7.18
C GLY A 253 -12.60 -9.88 -6.92
N ALA A 254 -13.66 -9.47 -7.63
CA ALA A 254 -14.39 -8.24 -7.31
C ALA A 254 -15.29 -8.47 -6.08
N LYS A 255 -15.41 -7.46 -5.22
CA LYS A 255 -16.22 -7.49 -3.99
C LYS A 255 -17.63 -6.96 -4.21
N THR A 256 -17.83 -6.11 -5.22
CA THR A 256 -19.12 -5.49 -5.55
C THR A 256 -19.61 -5.95 -6.94
N PRO A 257 -20.87 -6.42 -7.06
CA PRO A 257 -21.54 -6.67 -8.34
C PRO A 257 -21.69 -5.41 -9.20
#